data_AF-A0A183AW24-F1
#
_entry.id   AF-A0A183AW24-F1
#
_cell.length_a   1.000
_cell.length_b   1.000
_cell.length_c   1.000
_cell.angle_alpha   90.00
_cell.angle_beta   90.00
_cell.angle_gamma   90.00
#
_symmetry.space_group_name_H-M   'P 1'
#
loop_
_entity.id
_entity.type
_entity.pdbx_description
1 polymer ?
#
loop_
_entity_poly.entity_id
_entity_poly.type
_entity_poly.pdbx_seq_one_letter_code
_entity_poly.pdbx_strand_id
1 'polypeptide(L)'
;MLAASYLLFDVFETRANDMQQAKFDMEIFEGMHKIINVNRNHLIAHVQDLMICVKSNETHVYCNAVNYLILLPYISHWPNLRIHCVPQSEMSNVDNFEEQKMITFRRITENCKRIAIAYMDSYGNTPEKFTKMLIEEWPIVQSYAFDITTQSSREFFTLSREIVNVSREMLQLTTRLDPVFIETMLVRSLLAFTGTLETVYRLVDAYVESKDQSNKVKLLEPLMSTYLHPNMLGGETNRYSSG
;
A
#
# COMPACT_ATOMS: atom_id res chain seq x y z
N MET A 1 3.34 -21.70 -21.19
CA MET A 1 3.15 -20.46 -20.42
C MET A 1 4.51 -20.12 -19.81
N LEU A 2 5.22 -19.11 -20.32
CA LEU A 2 6.52 -18.73 -19.75
C LEU A 2 6.27 -18.08 -18.39
N ALA A 3 6.85 -18.63 -17.32
CA ALA A 3 6.71 -18.11 -15.97
C ALA A 3 7.28 -16.68 -15.91
N ALA A 4 6.47 -15.71 -15.49
CA ALA A 4 6.91 -14.36 -15.22
C ALA A 4 7.21 -14.23 -13.72
N SER A 5 8.30 -13.53 -13.38
CA SER A 5 8.54 -13.10 -12.00
C SER A 5 7.79 -11.81 -11.77
N TYR A 6 7.01 -11.74 -10.70
CA TYR A 6 6.30 -10.53 -10.30
C TYR A 6 7.22 -9.70 -9.42
N LEU A 7 7.30 -8.40 -9.71
CA LEU A 7 8.09 -7.47 -8.95
C LEU A 7 7.18 -6.32 -8.52
N LEU A 8 7.03 -6.22 -7.22
CA LEU A 8 6.27 -5.19 -6.53
C LEU A 8 7.31 -4.30 -5.83
N PHE A 9 7.35 -3.03 -6.23
CA PHE A 9 8.13 -2.02 -5.53
C PHE A 9 7.22 -1.23 -4.63
N ASP A 10 7.79 -0.73 -3.54
CA ASP A 10 7.26 0.41 -2.81
C ASP A 10 7.20 1.66 -3.72
N VAL A 11 6.10 2.39 -3.66
CA VAL A 11 5.79 3.61 -4.43
C VAL A 11 6.89 4.67 -4.38
N PHE A 12 7.72 4.72 -3.32
CA PHE A 12 8.82 5.69 -3.21
C PHE A 12 9.90 5.54 -4.27
N GLU A 13 10.15 4.32 -4.75
CA GLU A 13 11.09 4.06 -5.85
C GLU A 13 10.51 4.39 -7.23
N THR A 14 9.23 4.76 -7.30
CA THR A 14 8.52 4.93 -8.57
C THR A 14 8.29 6.38 -9.00
N ARG A 15 8.52 7.34 -8.08
CA ARG A 15 8.69 8.81 -8.19
C ARG A 15 8.06 9.44 -6.94
N ALA A 16 8.82 10.27 -6.21
CA ALA A 16 8.37 10.87 -4.95
C ALA A 16 7.11 11.75 -5.05
N ASN A 17 6.78 12.26 -6.24
CA ASN A 17 5.58 13.09 -6.46
C ASN A 17 4.27 12.27 -6.57
N ASP A 18 4.36 10.95 -6.68
CA ASP A 18 3.21 10.05 -6.86
C ASP A 18 2.64 9.56 -5.51
N MET A 19 3.22 10.01 -4.40
CA MET A 19 2.88 9.67 -3.01
C MET A 19 1.43 9.95 -2.58
N GLN A 20 0.71 10.85 -3.25
CA GLN A 20 -0.55 11.35 -2.66
C GLN A 20 -1.75 10.41 -2.82
N GLN A 21 -1.70 9.37 -3.67
CA GLN A 21 -2.90 8.58 -3.92
C GLN A 21 -2.69 7.15 -4.48
N ALA A 22 -1.50 6.56 -4.35
CA ALA A 22 -1.31 5.15 -4.72
C ALA A 22 -2.07 4.21 -3.75
N LYS A 23 -3.33 3.96 -4.08
CA LYS A 23 -4.33 3.19 -3.30
C LYS A 23 -3.97 1.72 -3.09
N PHE A 24 -3.10 1.17 -3.96
CA PHE A 24 -2.81 -0.26 -4.04
C PHE A 24 -1.86 -0.77 -2.94
N ASP A 25 -0.76 -0.06 -2.67
CA ASP A 25 0.14 -0.39 -1.57
C ASP A 25 -0.60 -0.28 -0.23
N MET A 26 -1.48 0.72 -0.14
CA MET A 26 -2.36 0.89 1.00
C MET A 26 -3.30 -0.29 1.16
N GLU A 27 -3.87 -0.91 0.13
CA GLU A 27 -4.79 -2.06 0.31
C GLU A 27 -4.10 -3.36 0.78
N ILE A 28 -2.88 -3.66 0.30
CA ILE A 28 -2.09 -4.80 0.80
C ILE A 28 -1.71 -4.61 2.28
N PHE A 29 -1.42 -3.37 2.69
CA PHE A 29 -0.99 -3.03 4.05
C PHE A 29 -2.09 -2.43 4.95
N GLU A 30 -3.30 -2.15 4.45
CA GLU A 30 -4.43 -1.61 5.23
C GLU A 30 -5.04 -2.68 6.15
N GLY A 31 -4.89 -3.96 5.80
CA GLY A 31 -5.09 -5.05 6.75
C GLY A 31 -4.21 -4.89 8.00
N MET A 32 -2.96 -4.43 7.83
CA MET A 32 -2.03 -4.18 8.94
C MET A 32 -2.36 -2.87 9.68
N HIS A 33 -2.87 -1.83 9.00
CA HIS A 33 -3.34 -0.58 9.59
C HIS A 33 -4.38 -0.79 10.68
N LYS A 34 -5.37 -1.65 10.42
CA LYS A 34 -6.47 -1.94 11.36
C LYS A 34 -6.05 -2.76 12.58
N ILE A 35 -4.92 -3.46 12.51
CA ILE A 35 -4.39 -4.30 13.60
C ILE A 35 -3.46 -3.50 14.53
N ILE A 36 -2.69 -2.53 14.00
CA ILE A 36 -1.64 -1.83 14.76
C ILE A 36 -2.09 -0.43 15.25
N ASN A 37 -3.28 0.06 14.88
CA ASN A 37 -3.81 1.39 15.29
C ASN A 37 -2.82 2.54 15.03
N VAL A 38 -2.12 2.47 13.90
CA VAL A 38 -1.12 3.46 13.48
C VAL A 38 -1.82 4.51 12.60
N ASN A 39 -1.48 5.78 12.70
CA ASN A 39 -2.07 6.82 11.84
C ASN A 39 -1.72 6.55 10.36
N ARG A 40 -2.64 6.78 9.40
CA ARG A 40 -2.41 6.55 7.95
C ARG A 40 -1.14 7.25 7.45
N ASN A 41 -0.89 8.48 7.91
CA ASN A 41 0.30 9.25 7.56
C ASN A 41 1.59 8.68 8.17
N HIS A 42 1.48 7.92 9.27
CA HIS A 42 2.63 7.29 9.92
C HIS A 42 3.00 5.98 9.21
N LEU A 43 2.03 5.20 8.70
CA LEU A 43 2.29 4.02 7.87
C LEU A 43 2.96 4.37 6.54
N ILE A 44 2.54 5.45 5.89
CA ILE A 44 3.18 5.93 4.64
C ILE A 44 4.66 6.30 4.89
N ALA A 45 5.00 6.80 6.07
CA ALA A 45 6.39 7.06 6.45
C ALA A 45 7.17 5.77 6.83
N HIS A 46 6.49 4.73 7.32
CA HIS A 46 7.13 3.48 7.73
C HIS A 46 7.33 2.50 6.59
N VAL A 47 6.39 2.38 5.64
CA VAL A 47 6.46 1.40 4.52
C VAL A 47 7.53 1.75 3.46
N GLN A 48 8.22 2.88 3.64
CA GLN A 48 9.40 3.26 2.87
C GLN A 48 10.46 2.14 2.85
N ASP A 49 11.08 1.94 1.69
CA ASP A 49 12.17 0.98 1.48
C ASP A 49 11.75 -0.49 1.54
N LEU A 50 10.62 -0.81 0.89
CA LEU A 50 10.14 -2.18 0.71
C LEU A 50 10.23 -2.62 -0.76
N MET A 51 10.68 -3.85 -1.00
CA MET A 51 10.60 -4.46 -2.32
C MET A 51 10.24 -5.93 -2.18
N ILE A 52 9.22 -6.37 -2.92
CA ILE A 52 8.75 -7.75 -2.91
C ILE A 52 8.88 -8.32 -4.32
N CYS A 53 9.60 -9.43 -4.46
CA CYS A 53 9.67 -10.16 -5.72
C CYS A 53 9.14 -11.58 -5.52
N VAL A 54 8.05 -11.89 -6.21
CA VAL A 54 7.42 -13.20 -6.18
C VAL A 54 7.81 -13.96 -7.45
N LYS A 55 8.54 -15.06 -7.28
CA LYS A 55 8.88 -16.02 -8.35
C LYS A 55 8.04 -17.27 -8.19
N SER A 56 8.07 -18.17 -9.18
CA SER A 56 7.30 -19.41 -9.13
C SER A 56 7.68 -20.34 -7.97
N ASN A 57 8.90 -20.24 -7.45
CA ASN A 57 9.47 -21.14 -6.45
C ASN A 57 9.93 -20.45 -5.16
N GLU A 58 10.04 -19.13 -5.12
CA GLU A 58 10.55 -18.38 -3.98
C GLU A 58 10.00 -16.95 -3.96
N THR A 59 9.93 -16.38 -2.77
CA THR A 59 9.54 -14.98 -2.59
C THR A 59 10.68 -14.25 -1.89
N HIS A 60 11.13 -13.14 -2.47
CA HIS A 60 12.12 -12.27 -1.86
C HIS A 60 11.44 -11.03 -1.31
N VAL A 61 11.81 -10.64 -0.09
CA VAL A 61 11.37 -9.39 0.53
C VAL A 61 12.60 -8.62 0.98
N TYR A 62 12.79 -7.42 0.46
CA TYR A 62 13.75 -6.45 0.99
C TYR A 62 13.01 -5.45 1.86
N CYS A 63 13.52 -5.16 3.05
CA CYS A 63 12.95 -4.17 3.95
C CYS A 63 13.99 -3.62 4.93
N ASN A 64 13.75 -2.44 5.49
CA ASN A 64 14.54 -1.93 6.62
C ASN A 64 14.21 -2.67 7.94
N ALA A 65 15.03 -2.47 8.98
CA ALA A 65 14.87 -3.16 10.27
C ALA A 65 13.53 -2.88 10.98
N VAL A 66 12.94 -1.71 10.77
CA VAL A 66 11.63 -1.34 11.35
C VAL A 66 10.53 -2.14 10.66
N ASN A 67 10.51 -2.12 9.33
CA ASN A 67 9.54 -2.85 8.51
C ASN A 67 9.66 -4.35 8.67
N TYR A 68 10.87 -4.86 8.88
CA TYR A 68 11.10 -6.28 9.17
C TYR A 68 10.24 -6.75 10.35
N LEU A 69 10.27 -6.04 11.47
CA LEU A 69 9.52 -6.41 12.68
C LEU A 69 8.00 -6.34 12.47
N ILE A 70 7.54 -5.37 11.68
CA ILE A 70 6.11 -5.18 11.39
C ILE A 70 5.60 -6.26 10.42
N LEU A 71 6.38 -6.58 9.38
CA LEU A 71 5.99 -7.51 8.31
C LEU A 71 6.13 -8.98 8.73
N LEU A 72 7.10 -9.32 9.58
CA LEU A 72 7.45 -10.70 9.90
C LEU A 72 6.26 -11.59 10.32
N PRO A 73 5.30 -11.14 11.17
CA PRO A 73 4.12 -11.94 11.50
C PRO A 73 3.26 -12.30 10.29
N TYR A 74 3.24 -11.45 9.26
CA TYR A 74 2.41 -11.60 8.06
C TYR A 74 3.11 -12.34 6.93
N ILE A 75 4.44 -12.32 6.86
CA ILE A 75 5.18 -12.94 5.76
C ILE A 75 5.88 -14.24 6.18
N SER A 76 6.11 -14.49 7.47
CA SER A 76 6.88 -15.65 7.97
C SER A 76 6.34 -17.01 7.54
N HIS A 77 5.06 -17.10 7.19
CA HIS A 77 4.41 -18.33 6.72
C HIS A 77 4.48 -18.50 5.19
N TRP A 78 5.05 -17.54 4.45
CA TRP A 78 5.16 -17.65 3.00
C TRP A 78 6.16 -18.74 2.60
N PRO A 79 5.81 -19.60 1.62
CA PRO A 79 6.68 -20.68 1.20
C PRO A 79 7.94 -20.12 0.55
N ASN A 80 9.10 -20.70 0.89
CA ASN A 80 10.40 -20.35 0.30
C ASN A 80 10.73 -18.85 0.37
N LEU A 81 10.37 -18.22 1.49
CA LEU A 81 10.64 -16.81 1.76
C LEU A 81 12.14 -16.56 1.99
N ARG A 82 12.66 -15.52 1.33
CA ARG A 82 13.99 -14.97 1.59
C ARG A 82 13.87 -13.50 1.96
N ILE A 83 14.26 -13.17 3.19
CA ILE A 83 14.23 -11.79 3.68
C ILE A 83 15.62 -11.19 3.60
N HIS A 84 15.72 -10.00 3.01
CA HIS A 84 16.92 -9.18 2.95
C HIS A 84 16.67 -7.94 3.79
N CYS A 85 17.34 -7.83 4.93
CA CYS A 85 17.13 -6.74 5.86
C CYS A 85 18.47 -6.06 6.15
N VAL A 86 18.52 -4.74 6.01
CA VAL A 86 19.68 -3.96 6.45
C VAL A 86 19.61 -3.81 7.97
N PRO A 87 20.66 -4.18 8.73
CA PRO A 87 20.64 -4.05 10.17
C PRO A 87 20.61 -2.59 10.59
N GLN A 88 19.96 -2.31 11.73
CA GLN A 88 19.74 -0.95 12.22
C GLN A 88 21.04 -0.15 12.42
N SER A 89 22.15 -0.83 12.74
CA SER A 89 23.48 -0.23 12.87
C SER A 89 23.98 0.41 11.57
N GLU A 90 23.61 -0.16 10.42
CA GLU A 90 24.06 0.28 9.09
C GLU A 90 23.13 1.33 8.48
N MET A 91 21.91 1.49 8.99
CA MET A 91 20.94 2.49 8.51
C MET A 91 21.37 3.94 8.73
N SER A 92 22.34 4.19 9.61
CA SER A 92 22.87 5.55 9.86
C SER A 92 23.75 6.06 8.72
N ASN A 93 24.28 5.16 7.89
CA ASN A 93 25.07 5.51 6.71
C ASN A 93 24.20 5.30 5.45
N VAL A 94 23.69 6.39 4.90
CA VAL A 94 22.80 6.41 3.73
C VAL A 94 23.45 5.73 2.52
N ASP A 95 24.74 5.96 2.29
CA ASP A 95 25.45 5.40 1.13
C ASP A 95 25.51 3.87 1.20
N ASN A 96 25.84 3.33 2.37
CA ASN A 96 25.86 1.87 2.58
C ASN A 96 24.46 1.27 2.45
N PHE A 97 23.44 1.97 2.97
CA PHE A 97 22.06 1.52 2.89
C PHE A 97 21.57 1.40 1.44
N GLU A 98 21.78 2.44 0.64
CA GLU A 98 21.44 2.46 -0.79
C GLU A 98 22.25 1.42 -1.60
N GLU A 99 23.52 1.23 -1.26
CA GLU A 99 24.35 0.19 -1.89
C GLU A 99 23.80 -1.22 -1.60
N GLN A 100 23.42 -1.52 -0.36
CA GLN A 100 22.83 -2.82 -0.01
C GLN A 100 21.48 -3.06 -0.70
N LYS A 101 20.67 -2.00 -0.81
CA LYS A 101 19.41 -2.02 -1.58
C LYS A 101 19.68 -2.38 -3.04
N MET A 102 20.67 -1.75 -3.65
CA MET A 102 21.08 -1.99 -5.04
C MET A 102 21.62 -3.42 -5.27
N ILE A 103 22.49 -3.90 -4.37
CA ILE A 103 23.02 -5.27 -4.42
C ILE A 103 21.87 -6.28 -4.34
N THR A 104 20.91 -6.04 -3.45
CA THR A 104 19.73 -6.89 -3.28
C THR A 104 18.86 -6.88 -4.52
N PHE A 105 18.56 -5.70 -5.08
CA PHE A 105 17.79 -5.55 -6.31
C PHE A 105 18.41 -6.31 -7.48
N ARG A 106 19.72 -6.17 -7.67
CA ARG A 106 20.50 -6.89 -8.68
C ARG A 106 20.35 -8.40 -8.49
N ARG A 107 20.56 -8.90 -7.27
CA ARG A 107 20.50 -10.34 -6.96
C ARG A 107 19.11 -10.93 -7.20
N ILE A 108 18.06 -10.18 -6.87
CA ILE A 108 16.68 -10.64 -7.05
C ILE A 108 16.32 -10.71 -8.54
N THR A 109 16.80 -9.75 -9.33
CA THR A 109 16.44 -9.59 -10.75
C THR A 109 17.36 -10.32 -11.74
N GLU A 110 18.57 -10.72 -11.34
CA GLU A 110 19.61 -11.28 -12.22
C GLU A 110 19.09 -12.33 -13.23
N ASN A 111 18.32 -13.31 -12.74
CA ASN A 111 17.82 -14.43 -13.52
C ASN A 111 16.36 -14.24 -14.03
N CYS A 112 15.80 -13.05 -13.91
CA CYS A 112 14.44 -12.76 -14.34
C CYS A 112 14.42 -12.24 -15.79
N LYS A 113 14.10 -13.10 -16.77
CA LYS A 113 14.00 -12.68 -18.19
C LYS A 113 12.77 -11.81 -18.47
N ARG A 114 11.68 -12.09 -17.75
CA ARG A 114 10.41 -11.38 -17.84
C ARG A 114 9.97 -10.94 -16.45
N ILE A 115 9.69 -9.66 -16.29
CA ILE A 115 9.29 -9.05 -15.03
C ILE A 115 7.93 -8.41 -15.21
N ALA A 116 6.97 -8.84 -14.40
CA ALA A 116 5.65 -8.24 -14.32
C ALA A 116 5.66 -7.15 -13.24
N ILE A 117 5.25 -5.93 -13.61
CA ILE A 117 5.19 -4.76 -12.73
C ILE A 117 3.77 -4.22 -12.73
N ALA A 118 3.25 -3.87 -11.56
CA ALA A 118 2.00 -3.13 -11.43
C ALA A 118 2.32 -1.62 -11.43
N TYR A 119 2.38 -1.01 -12.61
CA TYR A 119 2.55 0.44 -12.74
C TYR A 119 1.20 1.18 -12.65
N MET A 120 1.06 2.05 -11.65
CA MET A 120 -0.12 2.92 -11.49
C MET A 120 0.34 4.38 -11.54
N ASP A 121 -0.55 5.28 -11.94
CA ASP A 121 -0.28 6.71 -11.86
C ASP A 121 -0.39 7.23 -10.41
N SER A 122 -0.07 8.50 -10.21
CA SER A 122 -0.14 9.20 -8.92
C SER A 122 -1.51 9.15 -8.25
N TYR A 123 -2.57 8.88 -9.01
CA TYR A 123 -3.94 8.79 -8.54
C TYR A 123 -4.38 7.34 -8.27
N GLY A 124 -3.48 6.36 -8.44
CA GLY A 124 -3.78 4.94 -8.33
C GLY A 124 -4.57 4.38 -9.52
N ASN A 125 -4.63 5.10 -10.64
CA ASN A 125 -5.29 4.64 -11.85
C ASN A 125 -4.31 3.92 -12.77
N THR A 126 -4.85 3.06 -13.63
CA THR A 126 -4.05 2.43 -14.68
C THR A 126 -3.85 3.45 -15.81
N PRO A 127 -2.62 3.82 -16.17
CA PRO A 127 -2.40 4.79 -17.24
C PRO A 127 -2.92 4.25 -18.59
N GLU A 128 -3.52 5.12 -19.39
CA GLU A 128 -4.03 4.76 -20.72
C GLU A 128 -2.91 4.30 -21.67
N LYS A 129 -1.68 4.81 -21.48
CA LYS A 129 -0.49 4.45 -22.25
C LYS A 129 0.67 4.15 -21.32
N PHE A 130 1.04 2.88 -21.21
CA PHE A 130 2.25 2.44 -20.54
C PHE A 130 3.40 2.32 -21.54
N THR A 131 4.50 3.03 -21.31
CA THR A 131 5.74 2.88 -22.07
C THR A 131 6.81 2.32 -21.12
N LYS A 132 7.55 1.29 -21.56
CA LYS A 132 8.60 0.66 -20.75
C LYS A 132 9.64 1.67 -20.23
N MET A 133 9.90 2.74 -20.98
CA MET A 133 10.79 3.84 -20.59
C MET A 133 10.39 4.53 -19.29
N LEU A 134 9.11 4.50 -18.89
CA LEU A 134 8.68 5.06 -17.60
C LEU A 134 9.35 4.35 -16.41
N ILE A 135 9.65 3.06 -16.56
CA ILE A 135 10.33 2.26 -15.54
C ILE A 135 11.82 2.60 -15.49
N GLU A 136 12.43 3.01 -16.61
CA GLU A 136 13.82 3.45 -16.59
C GLU A 136 13.97 4.67 -15.71
N GLU A 137 12.98 5.56 -15.63
CA GLU A 137 13.05 6.78 -14.82
C GLU A 137 13.06 6.54 -13.29
N TRP A 138 12.87 5.30 -12.84
CA TRP A 138 12.88 4.94 -11.42
C TRP A 138 14.30 5.00 -10.84
N PRO A 139 14.52 5.64 -9.67
CA PRO A 139 15.86 5.78 -9.08
C PRO A 139 16.62 4.45 -8.93
N ILE A 140 15.96 3.40 -8.42
CA ILE A 140 16.58 2.06 -8.32
C ILE A 140 16.93 1.44 -9.69
N VAL A 141 16.20 1.77 -10.75
CA VAL A 141 16.48 1.27 -12.10
C VAL A 141 17.62 2.07 -12.75
N GLN A 142 17.64 3.39 -12.56
CA GLN A 142 18.76 4.23 -12.98
C GLN A 142 20.07 3.80 -12.31
N SER A 143 20.04 3.58 -11.00
CA SER A 143 21.20 3.13 -10.24
C SER A 143 21.64 1.72 -10.63
N TYR A 144 20.76 0.87 -11.17
CA TYR A 144 21.15 -0.42 -11.74
C TYR A 144 21.95 -0.28 -13.04
N ALA A 145 21.64 0.72 -13.87
CA ALA A 145 22.33 0.95 -15.14
C ALA A 145 23.78 1.45 -14.96
N PHE A 146 24.15 1.89 -13.76
CA PHE A 146 25.49 2.38 -13.43
C PHE A 146 26.19 1.46 -12.43
N ASP A 147 27.29 0.81 -12.83
CA ASP A 147 28.10 0.02 -11.92
C ASP A 147 29.25 0.86 -11.34
N ILE A 148 29.12 1.21 -10.05
CA ILE A 148 30.13 2.00 -9.32
C ILE A 148 31.46 1.25 -9.27
N THR A 149 31.44 -0.09 -9.21
CA THR A 149 32.64 -0.91 -9.00
C THR A 149 33.51 -1.05 -10.24
N THR A 150 32.88 -1.13 -11.42
CA THR A 150 33.58 -1.29 -12.71
C THR A 150 33.64 0.01 -13.51
N GLN A 151 33.07 1.11 -13.01
CA GLN A 151 32.95 2.40 -13.70
C GLN A 151 32.45 2.27 -15.14
N SER A 152 31.56 1.31 -15.39
CA SER A 152 31.07 0.98 -16.72
C SER A 152 29.55 1.09 -16.76
N SER A 153 29.02 1.73 -17.80
CA SER A 153 27.59 1.73 -18.07
C SER A 153 27.13 0.32 -18.42
N ARG A 154 26.10 -0.17 -17.74
CA ARG A 154 25.39 -1.40 -18.11
C ARG A 154 24.33 -1.10 -19.16
N GLU A 155 23.82 -2.17 -19.78
CA GLU A 155 22.63 -2.08 -20.62
C GLU A 155 21.42 -1.63 -19.79
N PHE A 156 20.56 -0.84 -20.41
CA PHE A 156 19.28 -0.43 -19.82
C PHE A 156 18.47 -1.63 -19.34
N PHE A 157 17.76 -1.46 -18.23
CA PHE A 157 17.02 -2.55 -17.58
C PHE A 157 15.95 -3.15 -18.50
N THR A 158 15.25 -2.30 -19.24
CA THR A 158 14.19 -2.65 -20.19
C THR A 158 14.72 -3.21 -21.52
N LEU A 159 16.01 -3.08 -21.81
CA LEU A 159 16.67 -3.76 -22.94
C LEU A 159 17.08 -5.18 -22.56
N SER A 160 17.60 -5.35 -21.34
CA SER A 160 18.02 -6.65 -20.83
C SER A 160 16.85 -7.55 -20.40
N ARG A 161 15.68 -6.97 -20.09
CA ARG A 161 14.51 -7.69 -19.53
C ARG A 161 13.20 -7.28 -20.18
N GLU A 162 12.31 -8.25 -20.35
CA GLU A 162 10.96 -8.00 -20.84
C GLU A 162 10.08 -7.52 -19.68
N ILE A 163 9.71 -6.23 -19.70
CA ILE A 163 8.76 -5.67 -18.74
C ILE A 163 7.31 -5.82 -19.24
N VAL A 164 6.45 -6.35 -18.38
CA VAL A 164 5.01 -6.52 -18.62
C VAL A 164 4.25 -5.73 -17.56
N ASN A 165 3.35 -4.83 -17.98
CA ASN A 165 2.47 -4.15 -17.05
C ASN A 165 1.26 -5.03 -16.71
N VAL A 166 1.03 -5.30 -15.43
CA VAL A 166 -0.07 -6.14 -14.91
C VAL A 166 -1.04 -5.38 -14.01
N SER A 167 -1.04 -4.05 -14.07
CA SER A 167 -1.87 -3.21 -13.20
C SER A 167 -3.36 -3.45 -13.34
N ARG A 168 -3.85 -3.79 -14.55
CA ARG A 168 -5.27 -4.05 -14.77
C ARG A 168 -5.70 -5.34 -14.08
N GLU A 169 -4.90 -6.38 -14.21
CA GLU A 169 -5.10 -7.68 -13.56
C GLU A 169 -5.03 -7.51 -12.03
N MET A 170 -4.09 -6.71 -11.52
CA MET A 170 -3.98 -6.41 -10.10
C MET A 170 -5.20 -5.64 -9.57
N LEU A 171 -5.68 -4.62 -10.29
CA LEU A 171 -6.89 -3.89 -9.92
C LEU A 171 -8.13 -4.79 -9.89
N GLN A 172 -8.21 -5.77 -10.79
CA GLN A 172 -9.30 -6.76 -10.74
C GLN A 172 -9.24 -7.64 -9.50
N LEU A 173 -8.05 -7.90 -8.95
CA LEU A 173 -7.90 -8.66 -7.71
C LEU A 173 -8.37 -7.85 -6.49
N THR A 174 -8.12 -6.54 -6.46
CA THR A 174 -8.54 -5.71 -5.32
C THR A 174 -10.05 -5.51 -5.24
N THR A 175 -10.76 -5.57 -6.37
CA THR A 175 -12.24 -5.51 -6.37
C THR A 175 -12.92 -6.77 -5.81
N ARG A 176 -12.16 -7.83 -5.50
CA ARG A 176 -12.72 -9.06 -4.95
C ARG A 176 -12.96 -8.91 -3.46
N LEU A 177 -14.10 -9.43 -2.99
CA LEU A 177 -14.39 -9.53 -1.56
C LEU A 177 -13.54 -10.64 -0.95
N ASP A 178 -12.75 -10.30 0.07
CA ASP A 178 -11.97 -11.25 0.85
C ASP A 178 -12.67 -11.56 2.20
N PRO A 179 -12.35 -12.71 2.83
CA PRO A 179 -12.94 -13.09 4.10
C PRO A 179 -12.72 -12.09 5.24
N VAL A 180 -11.57 -11.40 5.28
CA VAL A 180 -11.24 -10.40 6.31
C VAL A 180 -12.11 -9.16 6.13
N PHE A 181 -12.33 -8.73 4.89
CA PHE A 181 -13.28 -7.66 4.58
C PHE A 181 -14.69 -8.03 5.03
N ILE A 182 -15.16 -9.25 4.70
CA ILE A 182 -16.50 -9.72 5.09
C ILE A 182 -16.64 -9.76 6.62
N GLU A 183 -15.68 -10.35 7.33
CA GLU A 183 -15.67 -10.39 8.79
C GLU A 183 -15.70 -8.98 9.38
N THR A 184 -14.85 -8.08 8.88
CA THR A 184 -14.80 -6.69 9.33
C THR A 184 -16.13 -5.98 9.11
N MET A 185 -16.74 -6.18 7.93
CA MET A 185 -18.04 -5.60 7.61
C MET A 185 -19.12 -6.13 8.57
N LEU A 186 -19.15 -7.43 8.83
CA LEU A 186 -20.16 -8.06 9.70
C LEU A 186 -19.99 -7.68 11.17
N VAL A 187 -18.76 -7.74 11.69
CA VAL A 187 -18.49 -7.58 13.12
C VAL A 187 -18.38 -6.11 13.53
N ARG A 188 -17.83 -5.24 12.67
CA ARG A 188 -17.66 -3.82 13.00
C ARG A 188 -18.75 -2.96 12.38
N SER A 189 -18.84 -2.95 11.05
CA SER A 189 -19.70 -2.00 10.34
C SER A 189 -21.18 -2.28 10.57
N LEU A 190 -21.60 -3.53 10.40
CA LEU A 190 -22.99 -3.92 10.56
C LEU A 190 -23.42 -3.82 12.03
N LEU A 191 -22.59 -4.26 12.97
CA LEU A 191 -22.90 -4.15 14.40
C LEU A 191 -23.04 -2.69 14.84
N ALA A 192 -22.10 -1.82 14.47
CA ALA A 192 -22.19 -0.40 14.75
C ALA A 192 -23.46 0.22 14.14
N PHE A 193 -23.77 -0.10 12.89
CA PHE A 193 -24.97 0.37 12.21
C PHE A 193 -26.25 -0.09 12.92
N THR A 194 -26.35 -1.36 13.32
CA THR A 194 -27.50 -1.87 14.08
C THR A 194 -27.68 -1.16 15.42
N GLY A 195 -26.59 -0.90 16.15
CA GLY A 195 -26.64 -0.16 17.42
C GLY A 195 -27.11 1.28 17.23
N THR A 196 -26.69 1.95 16.15
CA THR A 196 -27.19 3.28 15.80
C THR A 196 -28.69 3.25 15.49
N LEU A 197 -29.16 2.27 14.72
CA LEU A 197 -30.58 2.12 14.42
C LEU A 197 -31.41 1.82 15.66
N GLU A 198 -30.94 0.96 16.56
CA GLU A 198 -31.63 0.67 17.82
C GLU A 198 -31.73 1.92 18.70
N THR A 199 -30.68 2.73 18.74
CA THR A 199 -30.67 4.01 19.46
C THR A 199 -31.71 4.96 18.90
N VAL A 200 -31.78 5.11 17.58
CA VAL A 200 -32.80 5.93 16.91
C VAL A 200 -34.20 5.40 17.19
N TYR A 201 -34.39 4.08 17.14
CA TYR A 201 -35.68 3.45 17.44
C TYR A 201 -36.14 3.78 18.88
N ARG A 202 -35.26 3.65 19.88
CA ARG A 202 -35.59 4.04 21.27
C ARG A 202 -35.91 5.52 21.43
N LEU A 203 -35.23 6.39 20.68
CA LEU A 203 -35.55 7.84 20.68
C LEU A 203 -36.91 8.12 20.06
N VAL A 204 -37.29 7.38 19.00
CA VAL A 204 -38.63 7.47 18.40
C VAL A 204 -39.70 7.03 19.41
N ASP A 205 -39.52 5.89 20.07
CA ASP A 205 -40.47 5.39 21.07
C ASP A 205 -40.67 6.40 22.22
N ALA A 206 -39.57 6.92 22.78
CA ALA A 206 -39.61 7.94 23.83
C ALA A 206 -40.28 9.26 23.37
N TYR A 207 -40.11 9.63 22.09
CA TYR A 207 -40.78 10.79 21.49
C TYR A 207 -42.29 10.57 21.35
N VAL A 208 -42.71 9.38 20.90
CA VAL A 208 -44.13 9.03 20.78
C VAL A 208 -44.82 9.04 22.14
N GLU A 209 -44.15 8.53 23.19
CA GLU A 209 -44.66 8.52 24.56
C GLU A 209 -44.76 9.93 25.18
N SER A 210 -43.81 10.81 24.91
CA SER A 210 -43.74 12.15 25.52
C SER A 210 -44.70 13.18 24.92
N LYS A 211 -45.34 12.91 23.77
CA LYS A 211 -46.28 13.82 23.05
C LYS A 211 -45.75 15.23 22.73
N ASP A 212 -44.48 15.51 22.95
CA ASP A 212 -43.89 16.84 22.81
C ASP A 212 -43.28 17.04 21.42
N GLN A 213 -43.83 17.96 20.62
CA GLN A 213 -43.46 18.13 19.20
C GLN A 213 -42.13 18.85 18.96
N SER A 214 -41.49 19.36 20.00
CA SER A 214 -40.30 20.23 19.93
C SER A 214 -39.00 19.53 19.47
N ASN A 215 -38.90 18.20 19.59
CA ASN A 215 -37.60 17.49 19.54
C ASN A 215 -37.23 16.75 18.23
N LYS A 216 -37.89 17.04 17.10
CA LYS A 216 -37.66 16.32 15.82
C LYS A 216 -36.20 16.34 15.34
N VAL A 217 -35.44 17.40 15.64
CA VAL A 217 -34.05 17.58 15.19
C VAL A 217 -33.07 16.66 15.96
N LYS A 218 -33.42 16.21 17.18
CA LYS A 218 -32.56 15.32 17.99
C LYS A 218 -32.77 13.83 17.71
N LEU A 219 -33.83 13.46 16.98
CA LEU A 219 -34.19 12.07 16.73
C LEU A 219 -33.20 11.35 15.78
N LEU A 220 -32.70 12.10 14.79
CA LEU A 220 -31.81 11.60 13.74
C LEU A 220 -30.34 11.96 13.98
N GLU A 221 -30.05 12.68 15.07
CA GLU A 221 -28.70 13.12 15.43
C GLU A 221 -27.71 11.95 15.54
N PRO A 222 -28.07 10.76 16.08
CA PRO A 222 -27.17 9.61 16.09
C PRO A 222 -26.78 9.14 14.69
N LEU A 223 -27.74 9.08 13.75
CA LEU A 223 -27.48 8.70 12.36
C LEU A 223 -26.64 9.76 11.65
N MET A 224 -26.97 11.03 11.84
CA MET A 224 -26.26 12.15 11.23
C MET A 224 -24.82 12.22 11.74
N SER A 225 -24.60 12.00 13.04
CA SER A 225 -23.27 11.95 13.66
C SER A 225 -22.44 10.80 13.11
N THR A 226 -23.01 9.59 13.00
CA THR A 226 -22.31 8.44 12.36
C THR A 226 -22.01 8.64 10.88
N TYR A 227 -22.83 9.39 10.15
CA TYR A 227 -22.61 9.70 8.74
C TYR A 227 -21.56 10.81 8.55
N LEU A 228 -21.56 11.82 9.43
CA LEU A 228 -20.66 12.97 9.33
C LEU A 228 -19.26 12.68 9.87
N HIS A 229 -19.11 11.88 10.93
CA HIS A 229 -17.81 11.59 11.53
C HIS A 229 -16.77 10.99 10.56
N PRO A 230 -17.09 10.00 9.72
CA PRO A 230 -16.17 9.46 8.73
C PRO A 230 -15.80 10.47 7.64
N ASN A 231 -16.75 11.34 7.27
CA ASN A 231 -16.58 12.35 6.22
C ASN A 231 -15.75 13.57 6.69
N MET A 232 -15.75 13.87 7.99
CA MET A 232 -14.94 14.94 8.58
C MET A 232 -13.45 14.57 8.63
N LEU A 233 -13.13 13.29 8.83
CA LEU A 233 -11.75 12.77 8.76
C LEU A 233 -11.14 12.82 7.34
N GLY A 234 -11.96 12.98 6.30
CA GLY A 234 -11.51 13.19 4.92
C GLY A 234 -11.38 14.66 4.49
N GLY A 235 -11.85 15.61 5.32
CA GLY A 235 -11.96 17.03 4.95
C GLY A 235 -10.89 17.96 5.54
N GLU A 236 -10.09 17.49 6.50
CA GLU A 236 -9.06 18.33 7.16
C GLU A 236 -7.76 18.49 6.36
N THR A 237 -7.59 17.81 5.23
CA THR A 237 -6.40 17.95 4.37
C THR A 237 -6.37 19.21 3.49
N ASN A 238 -7.46 19.99 3.42
CA ASN A 238 -7.55 21.17 2.54
C ASN A 238 -7.57 22.55 3.24
N ARG A 239 -7.25 22.64 4.54
CA ARG A 239 -7.27 23.92 5.27
C ARG A 239 -5.92 24.52 5.68
N TYR A 240 -4.80 23.91 5.27
CA TYR A 240 -3.47 24.49 5.45
C TYR A 240 -2.80 24.83 4.12
N SER A 241 -3.49 25.62 3.29
CA SER A 241 -2.87 26.29 2.14
C SER A 241 -3.65 27.58 1.81
N SER A 242 -3.75 28.46 2.80
CA SER A 242 -4.17 29.86 2.64
C SER A 242 -3.72 30.61 3.89
N GLY A 243 -2.44 30.97 3.91
CA GLY A 243 -1.79 31.79 4.91
C GLY A 243 -0.43 32.20 4.37
#